data_AF-A0A7J8IJA9-F1
#
_entry.id   AF-A0A7J8IJA9-F1
#
_cell.length_a   1.000
_cell.length_b   1.000
_cell.length_c   1.000
_cell.angle_alpha   90.00
_cell.angle_beta   90.00
_cell.angle_gamma   90.00
#
_symmetry.space_group_name_H-M   'P 1'
#
loop_
_entity.id
_entity.type
_entity.pdbx_description
1 polymer ?
#
loop_
_entity_poly.entity_id
_entity_poly.type
_entity_poly.pdbx_seq_one_letter_code
_entity_poly.pdbx_strand_id
1 'polypeptide(L)'
;MLHLFEKLTSSERNFLRGIECLMKDSLLPEAACHPAIFRIVDEMFRYALLETDGAPEVLATIQVFTWCFVEALEKENKQLKFALKTYFPYASPSLIMVLLQYPKDIPQGLWHQPLKHISEMLREIVEDQTHRSYGGPFESWFLFVHFGGWADIAAEQLLMSEGEPPEALLWLLAFSYSPHDGSQKRAQTMVEVKSVLGRLMKLLRRPTLSAKELQTAVGESQDSDLRPPVCRQLIRCLLLNFLLWAPGGYAVAWEVITLMAQTDEVTHEIIGFLDQTLYRWDRLCMEAPTSRKLARELLTELHAKVSSTDPLNV
;
A
#
# COMPACT_ATOMS: atom_id res chain seq x y z
N MET A 1 -14.69 19.76 2.48
CA MET A 1 -13.28 19.40 2.72
C MET A 1 -13.03 19.07 4.18
N LEU A 2 -13.06 19.99 5.14
CA LEU A 2 -12.96 19.65 6.57
C LEU A 2 -14.03 18.65 7.03
N HIS A 3 -15.29 18.87 6.63
CA HIS A 3 -16.39 17.92 6.88
C HIS A 3 -16.25 16.57 6.13
N LEU A 4 -15.43 16.52 5.06
CA LEU A 4 -15.09 15.26 4.40
C LEU A 4 -14.07 14.52 5.27
N PHE A 5 -12.97 15.18 5.68
CA PHE A 5 -12.02 14.62 6.64
C PHE A 5 -12.67 14.19 7.95
N GLU A 6 -13.59 14.97 8.50
CA GLU A 6 -14.34 14.65 9.72
C GLU A 6 -15.25 13.43 9.54
N LYS A 7 -15.87 13.26 8.35
CA LYS A 7 -16.61 12.04 8.01
C LYS A 7 -15.71 10.83 7.77
N LEU A 8 -14.52 11.05 7.21
CA LEU A 8 -13.52 10.01 6.98
C LEU A 8 -12.94 9.48 8.28
N THR A 9 -12.76 10.33 9.29
CA THR A 9 -12.26 9.95 10.62
C THR A 9 -13.35 9.38 11.54
N SER A 10 -14.64 9.63 11.26
CA SER A 10 -15.78 9.17 12.07
C SER A 10 -16.52 7.95 11.51
N SER A 11 -16.28 7.57 10.26
CA SER A 11 -16.97 6.43 9.63
C SER A 11 -16.38 5.10 10.09
N GLU A 12 -17.04 4.47 11.07
CA GLU A 12 -16.88 3.05 11.34
C GLU A 12 -17.14 2.24 10.05
N ARG A 13 -16.09 1.57 9.55
CA ARG A 13 -16.13 0.33 8.76
C ARG A 13 -16.81 0.39 7.38
N ASN A 14 -15.99 0.67 6.36
CA ASN A 14 -15.99 0.15 4.97
C ASN A 14 -15.09 1.07 4.12
N PHE A 15 -13.77 0.94 4.30
CA PHE A 15 -12.92 2.13 4.30
C PHE A 15 -12.64 2.72 2.91
N LEU A 16 -12.69 2.00 1.78
CA LEU A 16 -12.27 2.60 0.49
C LEU A 16 -13.42 2.87 -0.49
N ARG A 17 -14.40 1.98 -0.58
CA ARG A 17 -15.58 2.20 -1.42
C ARG A 17 -16.46 3.33 -0.89
N GLY A 18 -16.59 3.46 0.44
CA GLY A 18 -17.28 4.57 1.06
C GLY A 18 -16.59 5.91 0.74
N ILE A 19 -15.26 5.94 0.83
CA ILE A 19 -14.45 7.11 0.44
C ILE A 19 -14.65 7.44 -1.03
N GLU A 20 -14.60 6.44 -1.91
CA GLU A 20 -14.78 6.63 -3.35
C GLU A 20 -16.15 7.25 -3.66
N CYS A 21 -17.23 6.73 -3.05
CA CYS A 21 -18.56 7.31 -3.19
C CYS A 21 -18.61 8.76 -2.69
N LEU A 22 -18.11 9.03 -1.48
CA LEU A 22 -18.09 10.38 -0.91
C LEU A 22 -17.27 11.35 -1.76
N MET A 23 -16.15 10.89 -2.32
CA MET A 23 -15.28 11.69 -3.20
C MET A 23 -16.02 12.06 -4.49
N LYS A 24 -16.65 11.08 -5.14
CA LYS A 24 -17.42 11.31 -6.38
C LYS A 24 -18.63 12.22 -6.14
N ASP A 25 -19.33 12.04 -5.02
CA ASP A 25 -20.49 12.87 -4.68
C ASP A 25 -20.11 14.32 -4.35
N SER A 26 -18.86 14.56 -3.91
CA SER A 26 -18.38 15.89 -3.53
C SER A 26 -18.03 16.81 -4.70
N LEU A 27 -17.88 16.28 -5.93
CA LEU A 27 -17.32 16.95 -7.10
C LEU A 27 -15.90 17.54 -6.89
N LEU A 28 -15.22 17.13 -5.81
CA LEU A 28 -13.87 17.60 -5.49
C LEU A 28 -12.84 17.19 -6.55
N PRO A 29 -12.85 15.95 -7.09
CA PRO A 29 -11.93 15.55 -8.15
C PRO A 29 -12.07 16.40 -9.43
N GLU A 30 -13.30 16.71 -9.83
CA GLU A 30 -13.61 17.56 -10.97
C GLU A 30 -13.14 19.00 -10.71
N ALA A 31 -13.44 19.57 -9.55
CA ALA A 31 -12.95 20.89 -9.17
C ALA A 31 -11.41 20.95 -9.15
N ALA A 32 -10.75 19.87 -8.70
CA ALA A 32 -9.31 19.74 -8.68
C ALA A 32 -8.67 19.62 -10.07
N CYS A 33 -9.44 19.43 -11.15
CA CYS A 33 -8.93 19.59 -12.51
C CYS A 33 -8.44 21.03 -12.78
N HIS A 34 -8.80 22.00 -11.93
CA HIS A 34 -8.09 23.27 -11.87
C HIS A 34 -6.86 23.18 -10.94
N PRO A 35 -5.62 23.43 -11.42
CA PRO A 35 -4.41 23.20 -10.63
C PRO A 35 -4.32 23.95 -9.31
N ALA A 36 -4.90 25.15 -9.21
CA ALA A 36 -4.93 25.89 -7.94
C ALA A 36 -5.74 25.16 -6.86
N ILE A 37 -6.84 24.51 -7.25
CA ILE A 37 -7.69 23.74 -6.32
C ILE A 37 -6.97 22.45 -5.95
N PHE A 38 -6.40 21.74 -6.94
CA PHE A 38 -5.58 20.56 -6.68
C PHE A 38 -4.50 20.85 -5.64
N ARG A 39 -3.73 21.93 -5.80
CA ARG A 39 -2.64 22.27 -4.89
C ARG A 39 -3.11 22.56 -3.47
N ILE A 40 -4.29 23.15 -3.28
CA ILE A 40 -4.86 23.34 -1.94
C ILE A 40 -5.22 21.99 -1.31
N VAL A 41 -5.81 21.09 -2.09
CA VAL A 41 -6.17 19.74 -1.62
C VAL A 41 -4.91 18.93 -1.28
N ASP A 42 -3.92 18.95 -2.16
CA ASP A 42 -2.62 18.31 -2.01
C ASP A 42 -1.88 18.78 -0.75
N GLU A 43 -1.89 20.09 -0.49
CA GLU A 43 -1.31 20.67 0.72
C GLU A 43 -2.04 20.22 1.99
N MET A 44 -3.37 20.13 1.94
CA MET A 44 -4.15 19.61 3.07
C MET A 44 -3.85 18.14 3.36
N PHE A 45 -3.66 17.32 2.32
CA PHE A 45 -3.19 15.95 2.49
C PHE A 45 -1.78 15.88 3.07
N ARG A 46 -0.87 16.75 2.63
CA ARG A 46 0.48 16.86 3.20
C ARG A 46 0.41 17.14 4.70
N TYR A 47 -0.39 18.12 5.14
CA TYR A 47 -0.56 18.42 6.56
C TYR A 47 -1.20 17.26 7.33
N ALA A 48 -2.28 16.66 6.80
CA ALA A 48 -2.93 15.53 7.45
C ALA A 48 -1.98 14.34 7.65
N LEU A 49 -1.11 14.02 6.67
CA LEU A 49 -0.11 12.96 6.84
C LEU A 49 0.92 13.28 7.91
N LEU A 50 1.43 14.51 7.94
CA LEU A 50 2.42 14.93 8.92
C LEU A 50 1.83 14.97 10.35
N GLU A 51 0.57 15.38 10.49
CA GLU A 51 -0.12 15.42 11.78
C GLU A 51 -0.52 14.04 12.32
N THR A 52 -0.78 13.09 11.42
CA THR A 52 -1.23 11.73 11.77
C THR A 52 -0.13 10.68 11.72
N ASP A 53 1.13 11.11 11.50
CA ASP A 53 2.28 10.22 11.30
C ASP A 53 2.04 9.13 10.23
N GLY A 54 1.35 9.51 9.15
CA GLY A 54 1.04 8.61 8.03
C GLY A 54 -0.09 7.62 8.31
N ALA A 55 -1.14 8.04 9.03
CA ALA A 55 -2.30 7.19 9.31
C ALA A 55 -2.86 6.51 8.03
N PRO A 56 -3.16 5.19 8.06
CA PRO A 56 -3.67 4.45 6.91
C PRO A 56 -4.89 5.08 6.26
N GLU A 57 -5.76 5.69 7.06
CA GLU A 57 -6.99 6.34 6.62
C GLU A 57 -6.73 7.56 5.73
N VAL A 58 -5.68 8.31 6.07
CA VAL A 58 -5.24 9.47 5.29
C VAL A 58 -4.60 9.00 3.99
N LEU A 59 -3.74 7.97 4.04
CA LEU A 59 -3.14 7.36 2.85
C LEU A 59 -4.20 6.85 1.87
N ALA A 60 -5.21 6.12 2.39
CA ALA A 60 -6.35 5.64 1.63
C ALA A 60 -7.12 6.78 0.96
N THR A 61 -7.38 7.87 1.70
CA THR A 61 -8.08 9.05 1.17
C THR A 61 -7.32 9.71 0.04
N ILE A 62 -6.01 9.89 0.20
CA ILE A 62 -5.11 10.46 -0.83
C ILE A 62 -5.16 9.64 -2.11
N GLN A 63 -5.04 8.32 -1.97
CA GLN A 63 -5.04 7.41 -3.10
C GLN A 63 -6.39 7.44 -3.82
N VAL A 64 -7.51 7.36 -3.08
CA VAL A 64 -8.86 7.45 -3.65
C VAL A 64 -9.11 8.78 -4.34
N PHE A 65 -8.72 9.89 -3.73
CA PHE A 65 -8.79 11.20 -4.36
C PHE A 65 -7.99 11.22 -5.66
N THR A 66 -6.74 10.78 -5.63
CA THR A 66 -5.84 10.80 -6.80
C THR A 66 -6.43 9.99 -7.95
N TRP A 67 -6.96 8.80 -7.66
CA TRP A 67 -7.61 7.99 -8.68
C TRP A 67 -8.84 8.69 -9.28
N CYS A 68 -9.73 9.23 -8.45
CA CYS A 68 -10.89 9.96 -8.95
C CYS A 68 -10.49 11.20 -9.75
N PHE A 69 -9.43 11.89 -9.31
CA PHE A 69 -8.89 13.07 -9.98
C PHE A 69 -8.31 12.71 -11.36
N VAL A 70 -7.55 11.63 -11.50
CA VAL A 70 -7.02 11.18 -12.79
C VAL A 70 -8.17 10.82 -13.74
N GLU A 71 -9.21 10.11 -13.26
CA GLU A 71 -10.40 9.81 -14.07
C GLU A 71 -11.15 11.07 -14.51
N ALA A 72 -11.30 12.05 -13.62
CA ALA A 72 -11.93 13.33 -13.92
C ALA A 72 -11.10 14.12 -14.94
N LEU A 73 -9.78 14.17 -14.73
CA LEU A 73 -8.84 14.86 -15.61
C LEU A 73 -8.86 14.26 -17.02
N GLU A 74 -8.90 12.94 -17.17
CA GLU A 74 -9.03 12.26 -18.47
C GLU A 74 -10.34 12.60 -19.19
N LYS A 75 -11.46 12.70 -18.45
CA LYS A 75 -12.77 13.09 -19.01
C LYS A 75 -12.79 14.57 -19.43
N GLU A 76 -12.21 15.45 -18.62
CA GLU A 76 -12.14 16.90 -18.85
C GLU A 76 -11.05 17.30 -19.87
N ASN A 77 -10.08 16.42 -20.17
CA ASN A 77 -8.98 16.66 -21.09
C ASN A 77 -9.40 16.97 -22.54
N LYS A 78 -10.71 17.02 -22.82
CA LYS A 78 -11.28 17.57 -24.06
C LYS A 78 -11.28 19.09 -24.12
N GLN A 79 -11.11 19.83 -23.00
CA GLN A 79 -11.19 21.30 -22.98
C GLN A 79 -10.06 22.04 -22.24
N LEU A 80 -9.46 21.50 -21.17
CA LEU A 80 -8.41 22.19 -20.40
C LEU A 80 -7.09 21.38 -20.41
N LYS A 81 -6.02 21.99 -20.95
CA LYS A 81 -4.69 21.36 -21.13
C LYS A 81 -3.66 21.91 -20.15
N PHE A 82 -3.83 21.64 -18.85
CA PHE A 82 -2.74 21.88 -17.90
C PHE A 82 -1.73 20.73 -17.97
N ALA A 83 -0.44 21.06 -17.94
CA ALA A 83 0.61 20.04 -17.90
C ALA A 83 0.61 19.34 -16.54
N LEU A 84 0.95 18.05 -16.50
CA LEU A 84 1.00 17.26 -15.25
C LEU A 84 1.89 17.88 -14.17
N LYS A 85 3.01 18.51 -14.57
CA LYS A 85 3.90 19.26 -13.67
C LYS A 85 3.21 20.40 -12.90
N THR A 86 2.06 20.88 -13.37
CA THR A 86 1.31 21.95 -12.71
C THR A 86 0.55 21.43 -11.48
N TYR A 87 0.21 20.14 -11.46
CA TYR A 87 -0.41 19.47 -10.32
C TYR A 87 0.67 19.03 -9.30
N PHE A 88 1.78 18.47 -9.77
CA PHE A 88 2.88 18.00 -8.92
C PHE A 88 4.18 18.80 -9.19
N PRO A 89 4.33 20.02 -8.64
CA PRO A 89 5.44 20.91 -8.99
C PRO A 89 6.81 20.45 -8.46
N TYR A 90 6.84 19.61 -7.41
CA TYR A 90 8.07 19.11 -6.79
C TYR A 90 8.54 17.77 -7.38
N ALA A 91 7.74 17.18 -8.27
CA ALA A 91 7.97 15.84 -8.78
C ALA A 91 8.72 15.85 -10.11
N SER A 92 9.56 14.82 -10.31
CA SER A 92 10.20 14.57 -11.61
C SER A 92 9.12 14.22 -12.66
N PRO A 93 9.06 14.92 -13.81
CA PRO A 93 8.10 14.62 -14.86
C PRO A 93 8.15 13.16 -15.34
N SER A 94 9.36 12.59 -15.43
CA SER A 94 9.56 11.19 -15.83
C SER A 94 8.95 10.21 -14.83
N LEU A 95 9.10 10.49 -13.52
CA LEU A 95 8.53 9.67 -12.48
C LEU A 95 7.00 9.72 -12.50
N ILE A 96 6.41 10.91 -12.64
CA ILE A 96 4.95 11.07 -12.75
C ILE A 96 4.41 10.27 -13.95
N MET A 97 5.08 10.35 -15.11
CA MET A 97 4.66 9.66 -16.33
C MET A 97 4.60 8.14 -16.16
N VAL A 98 5.51 7.56 -15.36
CA VAL A 98 5.53 6.12 -15.09
C VAL A 98 4.48 5.77 -14.03
N LEU A 99 4.33 6.57 -12.98
CA LEU A 99 3.36 6.34 -11.91
C LEU A 99 1.90 6.43 -12.39
N LEU A 100 1.63 7.28 -13.40
CA LEU A 100 0.33 7.40 -14.05
C LEU A 100 -0.04 6.21 -14.95
N GLN A 101 0.91 5.34 -15.30
CA GLN A 101 0.57 4.17 -16.10
C GLN A 101 -0.39 3.29 -15.31
N TYR A 102 -1.56 3.03 -15.86
CA TYR A 102 -2.57 2.25 -15.15
C TYR A 102 -2.14 0.77 -15.18
N PRO A 103 -1.94 0.09 -14.03
CA PRO A 103 -1.40 -1.28 -14.05
C PRO A 103 -2.27 -2.27 -14.81
N LYS A 104 -3.59 -2.02 -14.93
CA LYS A 104 -4.52 -2.84 -15.73
C LYS A 104 -4.19 -2.83 -17.23
N ASP A 105 -3.56 -1.78 -17.74
CA ASP A 105 -3.19 -1.67 -19.15
C ASP A 105 -1.87 -2.42 -19.45
N ILE A 106 -1.19 -2.91 -18.42
CA ILE A 106 0.06 -3.65 -18.52
C ILE A 106 -0.24 -5.12 -18.18
N PRO A 107 0.13 -6.09 -19.03
CA PRO A 107 0.03 -7.50 -18.69
C PRO A 107 0.72 -7.81 -17.37
N GLN A 108 0.07 -8.58 -16.49
CA GLN A 108 0.56 -8.86 -15.13
C GLN A 108 2.00 -9.41 -15.10
N GLY A 109 2.37 -10.27 -16.06
CA GLY A 109 3.73 -10.82 -16.18
C GLY A 109 4.82 -9.78 -16.51
N LEU A 110 4.42 -8.56 -16.91
CA LEU A 110 5.33 -7.46 -17.24
C LEU A 110 5.40 -6.40 -16.14
N TRP A 111 4.61 -6.51 -15.06
CA TRP A 111 4.61 -5.54 -13.96
C TRP A 111 5.97 -5.34 -13.28
N HIS A 112 6.86 -6.34 -13.37
CA HIS A 112 8.22 -6.21 -12.84
C HIS A 112 8.99 -5.03 -13.48
N GLN A 113 8.76 -4.73 -14.76
CA GLN A 113 9.50 -3.72 -15.51
C GLN A 113 9.22 -2.29 -15.03
N PRO A 114 7.96 -1.81 -14.99
CA PRO A 114 7.65 -0.49 -14.45
C PRO A 114 8.02 -0.39 -12.98
N LEU A 115 7.82 -1.44 -12.17
CA LEU A 115 8.21 -1.41 -10.75
C LEU A 115 9.71 -1.23 -10.55
N LYS A 116 10.53 -1.96 -11.31
CA LYS A 116 11.99 -1.80 -11.28
C LYS A 116 12.37 -0.37 -11.67
N HIS A 117 11.78 0.16 -12.73
CA HIS A 117 12.06 1.50 -13.21
C HIS A 117 11.65 2.59 -12.20
N ILE A 118 10.47 2.46 -11.58
CA ILE A 118 10.02 3.34 -10.48
C ILE A 118 11.02 3.31 -9.33
N SER A 119 11.44 2.11 -8.91
CA SER A 119 12.42 1.96 -7.83
C SER A 119 13.75 2.62 -8.16
N GLU A 120 14.27 2.46 -9.38
CA GLU A 120 15.54 3.05 -9.79
C GLU A 120 15.47 4.58 -9.77
N MET A 121 14.39 5.17 -10.34
CA MET A 121 14.19 6.62 -10.32
C MET A 121 14.05 7.17 -8.90
N LEU A 122 13.25 6.51 -8.05
CA LEU A 122 13.09 6.94 -6.66
C LEU A 122 14.40 6.81 -5.89
N ARG A 123 15.16 5.74 -6.10
CA ARG A 123 16.44 5.52 -5.44
C ARG A 123 17.47 6.57 -5.84
N GLU A 124 17.54 6.91 -7.13
CA GLU A 124 18.37 8.02 -7.61
C GLU A 124 17.97 9.32 -6.92
N ILE A 125 16.68 9.68 -6.89
CA ILE A 125 16.21 10.93 -6.29
C ILE A 125 16.46 11.01 -4.76
N VAL A 126 16.35 9.87 -4.06
CA VAL A 126 16.38 9.80 -2.59
C VAL A 126 17.80 9.59 -2.05
N GLU A 127 18.62 8.76 -2.73
CA GLU A 127 19.94 8.37 -2.25
C GLU A 127 21.09 9.11 -2.96
N ASP A 128 20.89 9.57 -4.20
CA ASP A 128 21.93 10.31 -4.91
C ASP A 128 21.91 11.80 -4.52
N GLN A 129 22.92 12.20 -3.73
CA GLN A 129 23.10 13.58 -3.28
C GLN A 129 23.64 14.51 -4.37
N THR A 130 24.06 13.98 -5.52
CA THR A 130 24.64 14.80 -6.61
C THR A 130 23.57 15.67 -7.29
N HIS A 131 22.33 15.21 -7.29
CA HIS A 131 21.17 15.93 -7.78
C HIS A 131 20.38 16.41 -6.57
N ARG A 132 20.58 17.66 -6.13
CA ARG A 132 19.67 18.31 -5.17
C ARG A 132 18.28 18.38 -5.81
N SER A 133 17.49 17.33 -5.62
CA SER A 133 16.12 17.26 -6.13
C SER A 133 15.28 18.34 -5.44
N TYR A 134 14.27 18.83 -6.15
CA TYR A 134 13.48 19.99 -5.75
C TYR A 134 12.54 19.75 -4.54
N GLY A 135 12.53 18.55 -3.93
CA GLY A 135 11.62 18.20 -2.83
C GLY A 135 12.14 17.17 -1.81
N GLY A 136 13.28 16.51 -2.04
CA GLY A 136 13.85 15.55 -1.09
C GLY A 136 13.07 14.23 -0.94
N PRO A 137 13.43 13.40 0.07
CA PRO A 137 12.86 12.07 0.25
C PRO A 137 11.35 12.05 0.53
N PHE A 138 10.88 13.03 1.32
CA PHE A 138 9.47 13.13 1.67
C PHE A 138 8.59 13.43 0.45
N GLU A 139 8.93 14.42 -0.38
CA GLU A 139 8.11 14.75 -1.56
C GLU A 139 8.09 13.60 -2.58
N SER A 140 9.18 12.83 -2.68
CA SER A 140 9.24 11.64 -3.52
C SER A 140 8.35 10.51 -3.00
N TRP A 141 8.33 10.31 -1.69
CA TRP A 141 7.43 9.35 -1.04
C TRP A 141 5.97 9.80 -1.12
N PHE A 142 5.70 11.07 -0.86
CA PHE A 142 4.36 11.65 -0.91
C PHE A 142 3.77 11.46 -2.30
N LEU A 143 4.52 11.82 -3.36
CA LEU A 143 4.15 11.52 -4.74
C LEU A 143 3.90 10.02 -4.95
N PHE A 144 4.77 9.13 -4.46
CA PHE A 144 4.60 7.69 -4.63
C PHE A 144 3.32 7.18 -3.96
N VAL A 145 2.97 7.69 -2.78
CA VAL A 145 1.73 7.38 -2.05
C VAL A 145 0.48 7.76 -2.83
N HIS A 146 0.47 8.87 -3.57
CA HIS A 146 -0.67 9.23 -4.44
C HIS A 146 -1.04 8.11 -5.42
N PHE A 147 -0.05 7.36 -5.89
CA PHE A 147 -0.20 6.25 -6.82
C PHE A 147 -0.07 4.88 -6.13
N GLY A 148 -0.44 4.80 -4.85
CA GLY A 148 -0.06 3.75 -3.89
C GLY A 148 -0.33 2.29 -4.27
N GLY A 149 -1.07 2.00 -5.34
CA GLY A 149 -1.20 0.64 -5.88
C GLY A 149 0.14 0.00 -6.27
N TRP A 150 1.17 0.78 -6.58
CA TRP A 150 2.50 0.25 -6.94
C TRP A 150 3.22 -0.44 -5.78
N ALA A 151 3.06 0.00 -4.54
CA ALA A 151 3.66 -0.66 -3.37
C ALA A 151 3.05 -2.06 -3.16
N ASP A 152 1.73 -2.15 -3.23
CA ASP A 152 1.01 -3.43 -3.09
C ASP A 152 1.41 -4.41 -4.19
N ILE A 153 1.48 -3.93 -5.44
CA ILE A 153 1.94 -4.74 -6.59
C ILE A 153 3.38 -5.20 -6.36
N ALA A 154 4.26 -4.37 -5.81
CA ALA A 154 5.64 -4.76 -5.51
C ALA A 154 5.70 -5.93 -4.50
N ALA A 155 4.87 -5.90 -3.45
CA ALA A 155 4.77 -6.99 -2.46
C ALA A 155 4.29 -8.30 -3.09
N GLU A 156 3.27 -8.24 -3.96
CA GLU A 156 2.79 -9.41 -4.69
C GLU A 156 3.86 -9.98 -5.63
N GLN A 157 4.50 -9.12 -6.42
CA GLN A 157 5.53 -9.54 -7.39
C GLN A 157 6.76 -10.15 -6.70
N LEU A 158 7.11 -9.70 -5.49
CA LEU A 158 8.18 -10.28 -4.69
C LEU A 158 7.90 -11.74 -4.31
N LEU A 159 6.67 -12.05 -3.89
CA LEU A 159 6.27 -13.41 -3.52
C LEU A 159 6.14 -14.33 -4.73
N MET A 160 5.69 -13.78 -5.85
CA MET A 160 5.52 -14.51 -7.11
C MET A 160 6.82 -14.64 -7.92
N SER A 161 7.92 -14.01 -7.49
CA SER A 161 9.16 -14.03 -8.24
C SER A 161 9.76 -15.43 -8.33
N GLU A 162 10.25 -15.79 -9.52
CA GLU A 162 11.00 -17.02 -9.70
C GLU A 162 12.48 -16.80 -9.34
N GLY A 163 12.91 -17.31 -8.19
CA GLY A 163 14.31 -17.30 -7.79
C GLY A 163 14.62 -16.32 -6.66
N GLU A 164 15.65 -15.49 -6.83
CA GLU A 164 16.06 -14.52 -5.82
C GLU A 164 15.19 -13.26 -5.89
N PRO A 165 14.67 -12.76 -4.76
CA PRO A 165 13.89 -11.54 -4.73
C PRO A 165 14.62 -10.34 -5.37
N PRO A 166 13.99 -9.64 -6.34
CA PRO A 166 14.61 -8.47 -6.95
C PRO A 166 14.91 -7.36 -5.94
N GLU A 167 16.16 -6.93 -5.86
CA GLU A 167 16.61 -5.89 -4.91
C GLU A 167 15.83 -4.58 -5.06
N ALA A 168 15.52 -4.18 -6.30
CA ALA A 168 14.74 -2.99 -6.60
C ALA A 168 13.34 -3.03 -5.93
N LEU A 169 12.65 -4.17 -5.97
CA LEU A 169 11.33 -4.28 -5.34
C LEU A 169 11.43 -4.28 -3.81
N LEU A 170 12.45 -4.93 -3.25
CA LEU A 170 12.71 -4.89 -1.80
C LEU A 170 13.00 -3.45 -1.34
N TRP A 171 13.79 -2.71 -2.12
CA TRP A 171 14.08 -1.31 -1.85
C TRP A 171 12.82 -0.45 -1.90
N LEU A 172 11.97 -0.67 -2.91
CA LEU A 172 10.72 0.07 -3.10
C LEU A 172 9.75 -0.14 -1.93
N LEU A 173 9.59 -1.38 -1.46
CA LEU A 173 8.80 -1.67 -0.26
C LEU A 173 9.41 -1.04 0.99
N ALA A 174 10.72 -1.17 1.19
CA ALA A 174 11.38 -0.57 2.34
C ALA A 174 11.19 0.97 2.34
N PHE A 175 11.23 1.59 1.17
CA PHE A 175 10.95 3.01 1.01
C PHE A 175 9.50 3.39 1.34
N SER A 176 8.53 2.59 0.87
CA SER A 176 7.12 2.93 1.02
C SER A 176 6.66 2.93 2.48
N TYR A 177 7.26 2.06 3.31
CA TYR A 177 6.96 1.98 4.73
C TYR A 177 7.88 2.86 5.61
N SER A 178 9.11 3.15 5.16
CA SER A 178 10.08 3.96 5.91
C SER A 178 10.67 5.07 5.01
N PRO A 179 9.93 6.12 4.66
CA PRO A 179 10.42 7.16 3.76
C PRO A 179 11.60 7.96 4.31
N HIS A 180 11.64 8.14 5.63
CA HIS A 180 12.66 8.92 6.33
C HIS A 180 13.94 8.12 6.65
N ASP A 181 13.92 6.80 6.47
CA ASP A 181 15.10 5.99 6.71
C ASP A 181 16.16 6.25 5.63
N GLY A 182 17.35 6.67 6.08
CA GLY A 182 18.53 6.77 5.23
C GLY A 182 18.97 5.41 4.69
N SER A 183 19.84 5.43 3.69
CA SER A 183 20.31 4.24 2.95
C SER A 183 20.76 3.09 3.85
N GLN A 184 21.48 3.39 4.94
CA GLN A 184 21.97 2.37 5.88
C GLN A 184 20.84 1.64 6.63
N LYS A 185 19.89 2.37 7.21
CA LYS A 185 18.73 1.78 7.93
C LYS A 185 17.84 0.99 6.97
N ARG A 186 17.67 1.51 5.76
CA ARG A 186 16.91 0.85 4.70
C ARG A 186 17.57 -0.46 4.27
N ALA A 187 18.88 -0.46 4.08
CA ALA A 187 19.62 -1.68 3.75
C ALA A 187 19.50 -2.76 4.85
N GLN A 188 19.51 -2.37 6.13
CA GLN A 188 19.27 -3.31 7.24
C GLN A 188 17.87 -3.93 7.16
N THR A 189 16.84 -3.10 6.95
CA THR A 189 15.45 -3.56 6.77
C THR A 189 15.35 -4.52 5.58
N MET A 190 15.97 -4.19 4.45
CA MET A 190 15.98 -5.04 3.25
C MET A 190 16.63 -6.41 3.52
N VAL A 191 17.71 -6.48 4.28
CA VAL A 191 18.37 -7.77 4.62
C VAL A 191 17.43 -8.67 5.43
N GLU A 192 16.76 -8.12 6.44
CA GLU A 192 15.80 -8.86 7.26
C GLU A 192 14.61 -9.34 6.43
N VAL A 193 13.99 -8.42 5.66
CA VAL A 193 12.84 -8.71 4.82
C VAL A 193 13.19 -9.75 3.74
N LYS A 194 14.36 -9.64 3.11
CA LYS A 194 14.86 -10.62 2.13
C LYS A 194 15.03 -12.01 2.74
N SER A 195 15.52 -12.08 3.98
CA SER A 195 15.70 -13.33 4.72
C SER A 195 14.35 -14.01 4.99
N VAL A 196 13.34 -13.24 5.43
CA VAL A 196 11.97 -13.74 5.63
C VAL A 196 11.35 -14.18 4.31
N LEU A 197 11.43 -13.36 3.28
CA LEU A 197 10.87 -13.65 1.96
C LEU A 197 11.48 -14.93 1.38
N GLY A 198 12.80 -15.12 1.48
CA GLY A 198 13.47 -16.35 1.05
C GLY A 198 12.99 -17.60 1.80
N ARG A 199 12.54 -17.48 3.06
CA ARG A 199 11.89 -18.59 3.79
C ARG A 199 10.45 -18.80 3.32
N LEU A 200 9.67 -17.74 3.14
CA LEU A 200 8.29 -17.82 2.62
C LEU A 200 8.25 -18.45 1.21
N MET A 201 9.15 -18.08 0.30
CA MET A 201 9.23 -18.64 -1.04
C MET A 201 9.54 -20.15 -1.05
N LYS A 202 10.31 -20.65 -0.06
CA LYS A 202 10.53 -22.09 0.12
C LYS A 202 9.27 -22.81 0.58
N LEU A 203 8.45 -22.15 1.39
CA LEU A 203 7.16 -22.66 1.87
C LEU A 203 6.08 -22.63 0.79
N LEU A 204 6.13 -21.66 -0.14
CA LEU A 204 5.18 -21.53 -1.24
C LEU A 204 5.06 -22.80 -2.10
N ARG A 205 6.16 -23.55 -2.22
CA ARG A 205 6.25 -24.79 -3.02
C ARG A 205 5.75 -26.04 -2.28
N ARG A 206 5.35 -25.92 -1.01
CA ARG A 206 4.90 -27.07 -0.21
C ARG A 206 3.40 -27.29 -0.38
N PRO A 207 2.94 -28.55 -0.49
CA PRO A 207 1.53 -28.88 -0.65
C PRO A 207 0.72 -28.67 0.64
N THR A 208 1.36 -28.78 1.79
CA THR A 208 0.77 -28.61 3.12
C THR A 208 1.63 -27.66 3.95
N LEU A 209 0.98 -26.79 4.70
CA LEU A 209 1.62 -25.82 5.58
C LEU A 209 0.90 -25.83 6.94
N SER A 210 1.65 -25.53 8.00
CA SER A 210 1.11 -25.28 9.34
C SER A 210 1.37 -23.83 9.76
N ALA A 211 0.52 -23.28 10.64
CA ALA A 211 0.73 -21.95 11.19
C ALA A 211 2.09 -21.82 11.90
N LYS A 212 2.52 -22.87 12.62
CA LYS A 212 3.81 -22.91 13.31
C LYS A 212 5.01 -22.79 12.37
N GLU A 213 4.96 -23.42 11.20
CA GLU A 213 6.02 -23.28 10.19
C GLU A 213 6.11 -21.84 9.66
N LEU A 214 4.96 -21.18 9.48
CA LEU A 214 4.91 -19.78 9.05
C LEU A 214 5.43 -18.83 10.13
N GLN A 215 5.04 -19.01 11.40
CA GLN A 215 5.59 -18.25 12.53
C GLN A 215 7.12 -18.40 12.65
N THR A 216 7.61 -19.63 12.45
CA THR A 216 9.06 -19.90 12.43
C THR A 216 9.73 -19.18 11.25
N ALA A 217 9.08 -19.11 10.09
CA ALA A 217 9.60 -18.42 8.92
C ALA A 217 9.66 -16.89 9.10
N VAL A 218 8.72 -16.27 9.80
CA VAL A 218 8.79 -14.82 10.08
C VAL A 218 9.70 -14.46 11.27
N GLY A 219 10.16 -15.48 12.01
CA GLY A 219 11.12 -15.31 13.09
C GLY A 219 10.51 -14.69 14.34
N GLU A 220 9.24 -15.01 14.64
CA GLU A 220 8.55 -14.58 15.87
C GLU A 220 9.09 -15.25 17.16
N SER A 221 10.16 -16.03 17.04
CA SER A 221 10.79 -16.80 18.11
C SER A 221 11.99 -16.02 18.69
N GLN A 222 11.75 -15.31 19.79
CA GLN A 222 12.72 -14.69 20.73
C GLN A 222 13.40 -13.35 20.36
N ASP A 223 13.64 -13.02 19.08
CA ASP A 223 14.30 -11.76 18.67
C ASP A 223 13.31 -10.69 18.13
N SER A 224 12.01 -10.99 18.12
CA SER A 224 10.97 -10.14 17.54
C SER A 224 10.84 -8.78 18.21
N ASP A 225 11.16 -8.67 19.50
CA ASP A 225 11.02 -7.42 20.26
C ASP A 225 12.09 -6.38 19.97
N LEU A 226 13.23 -6.77 19.40
CA LEU A 226 14.30 -5.86 19.00
C LEU A 226 14.11 -5.28 17.59
N ARG A 227 13.20 -5.85 16.80
CA ARG A 227 12.97 -5.43 15.41
C ARG A 227 12.24 -4.07 15.36
N PRO A 228 12.67 -3.13 14.49
CA PRO A 228 11.95 -1.88 14.28
C PRO A 228 10.48 -2.12 13.90
N PRO A 229 9.52 -1.29 14.39
CA PRO A 229 8.10 -1.46 14.11
C PRO A 229 7.77 -1.60 12.61
N VAL A 230 8.40 -0.76 11.77
CA VAL A 230 8.21 -0.79 10.31
C VAL A 230 8.64 -2.13 9.69
N CYS A 231 9.75 -2.71 10.15
CA CYS A 231 10.18 -4.02 9.65
C CYS A 231 9.15 -5.11 10.03
N ARG A 232 8.49 -5.00 11.20
CA ARG A 232 7.39 -5.90 11.57
C ARG A 232 6.16 -5.72 10.67
N GLN A 233 5.76 -4.48 10.38
CA GLN A 233 4.66 -4.16 9.45
C GLN A 233 4.92 -4.73 8.05
N LEU A 234 6.14 -4.54 7.51
CA LEU A 234 6.55 -5.12 6.23
C LEU A 234 6.44 -6.65 6.21
N ILE A 235 6.91 -7.31 7.28
CA ILE A 235 6.85 -8.77 7.40
C ILE A 235 5.39 -9.26 7.49
N ARG A 236 4.53 -8.55 8.22
CA ARG A 236 3.08 -8.85 8.25
C ARG A 236 2.46 -8.68 6.86
N CYS A 237 2.77 -7.60 6.15
CA CYS A 237 2.30 -7.37 4.78
C CYS A 237 2.72 -8.53 3.84
N LEU A 238 3.96 -8.99 3.92
CA LEU A 238 4.42 -10.14 3.14
C LEU A 238 3.72 -11.43 3.55
N LEU A 239 3.49 -11.66 4.85
CA LEU A 239 2.79 -12.84 5.35
C LEU A 239 1.32 -12.83 4.91
N LEU A 240 0.63 -11.69 4.96
CA LEU A 240 -0.74 -11.55 4.49
C LEU A 240 -0.85 -11.79 2.98
N ASN A 241 0.05 -11.22 2.18
CA ASN A 241 0.12 -11.54 0.75
C ASN A 241 0.40 -13.03 0.52
N PHE A 242 1.30 -13.65 1.29
CA PHE A 242 1.56 -15.07 1.21
C PHE A 242 0.29 -15.90 1.49
N LEU A 243 -0.47 -15.57 2.53
CA LEU A 243 -1.73 -16.25 2.85
C LEU A 243 -2.77 -16.12 1.72
N LEU A 244 -2.80 -14.98 1.03
CA LEU A 244 -3.74 -14.72 -0.06
C LEU A 244 -3.34 -15.32 -1.41
N TRP A 245 -2.07 -15.69 -1.61
CA TRP A 245 -1.59 -16.18 -2.90
C TRP A 245 -1.06 -17.62 -2.88
N ALA A 246 -0.63 -18.13 -1.72
CA ALA A 246 -0.15 -19.50 -1.57
C ALA A 246 -1.32 -20.48 -1.41
N PRO A 247 -1.43 -21.54 -2.24
CA PRO A 247 -2.48 -22.55 -2.10
C PRO A 247 -2.53 -23.19 -0.70
N GLY A 248 -1.36 -23.47 -0.11
CA GLY A 248 -1.26 -23.99 1.26
C GLY A 248 -1.53 -22.94 2.34
N GLY A 249 -1.44 -21.64 2.01
CA GLY A 249 -1.72 -20.54 2.93
C GLY A 249 -3.20 -20.46 3.28
N TYR A 250 -4.09 -20.78 2.34
CA TYR A 250 -5.55 -20.72 2.54
C TYR A 250 -6.03 -21.58 3.70
N ALA A 251 -5.46 -22.77 3.88
CA ALA A 251 -5.85 -23.71 4.92
C ALA A 251 -5.49 -23.23 6.33
N VAL A 252 -4.49 -22.36 6.47
CA VAL A 252 -3.96 -21.88 7.75
C VAL A 252 -4.18 -20.38 7.98
N ALA A 253 -4.81 -19.69 7.03
CA ALA A 253 -4.92 -18.24 7.04
C ALA A 253 -5.59 -17.70 8.30
N TRP A 254 -6.70 -18.30 8.72
CA TRP A 254 -7.41 -17.88 9.94
C TRP A 254 -6.59 -18.10 11.22
N GLU A 255 -5.93 -19.24 11.33
CA GLU A 255 -5.06 -19.56 12.48
C GLU A 255 -3.91 -18.55 12.58
N VAL A 256 -3.23 -18.29 11.46
CA VAL A 256 -2.13 -17.32 11.40
C VAL A 256 -2.61 -15.90 11.69
N ILE A 257 -3.74 -15.47 11.11
CA ILE A 257 -4.30 -14.13 11.37
C ILE A 257 -4.70 -13.98 12.84
N THR A 258 -5.31 -14.99 13.44
CA THR A 258 -5.64 -14.97 14.87
C THR A 258 -4.39 -14.85 15.73
N LEU A 259 -3.30 -15.49 15.34
CA LEU A 259 -2.02 -15.40 16.02
C LEU A 259 -1.36 -14.01 15.86
N MET A 260 -1.52 -13.34 14.73
CA MET A 260 -1.03 -11.97 14.52
C MET A 260 -1.89 -10.90 15.19
N ALA A 261 -3.22 -11.05 15.14
CA ALA A 261 -4.23 -10.09 15.60
C ALA A 261 -4.39 -10.13 17.14
N GLN A 262 -3.29 -9.91 17.86
CA GLN A 262 -3.23 -9.89 19.33
C GLN A 262 -3.57 -8.50 19.92
N THR A 263 -3.44 -7.44 19.12
CA THR A 263 -3.75 -6.07 19.53
C THR A 263 -4.77 -5.45 18.57
N ASP A 264 -5.49 -4.44 19.06
CA ASP A 264 -6.48 -3.72 18.23
C ASP A 264 -5.80 -3.04 17.04
N GLU A 265 -4.64 -2.43 17.26
CA GLU A 265 -3.82 -1.80 16.21
C GLU A 265 -3.47 -2.79 15.08
N VAL A 266 -2.95 -3.97 15.42
CA VAL A 266 -2.59 -4.98 14.40
C VAL A 266 -3.84 -5.56 13.74
N THR A 267 -4.94 -5.70 14.48
CA THR A 267 -6.22 -6.12 13.92
C THR A 267 -6.72 -5.12 12.88
N HIS A 268 -6.63 -3.82 13.18
CA HIS A 268 -7.04 -2.75 12.28
C HIS A 268 -6.11 -2.66 11.05
N GLU A 269 -4.80 -2.85 11.24
CA GLU A 269 -3.83 -2.97 10.14
C GLU A 269 -4.19 -4.12 9.18
N ILE A 270 -4.54 -5.30 9.71
CA ILE A 270 -4.92 -6.46 8.90
C ILE A 270 -6.23 -6.19 8.15
N ILE A 271 -7.23 -5.60 8.82
CA ILE A 271 -8.51 -5.21 8.18
C ILE A 271 -8.24 -4.22 7.03
N GLY A 272 -7.46 -3.16 7.29
CA GLY A 272 -7.10 -2.16 6.29
C GLY A 272 -6.36 -2.77 5.10
N PHE A 273 -5.44 -3.70 5.35
CA PHE A 273 -4.75 -4.45 4.29
C PHE A 273 -5.72 -5.25 3.40
N LEU A 274 -6.67 -5.98 4.02
CA LEU A 274 -7.64 -6.80 3.28
C LEU A 274 -8.58 -5.93 2.45
N ASP A 275 -9.09 -4.84 3.02
CA ASP A 275 -9.94 -3.87 2.32
C ASP A 275 -9.22 -3.23 1.13
N GLN A 276 -7.98 -2.76 1.34
CA GLN A 276 -7.12 -2.19 0.29
C GLN A 276 -6.87 -3.19 -0.84
N THR A 277 -6.56 -4.44 -0.49
CA THR A 277 -6.32 -5.51 -1.46
C THR A 277 -7.56 -5.79 -2.31
N LEU A 278 -8.73 -5.94 -1.67
CA LEU A 278 -10.00 -6.18 -2.37
C LEU A 278 -10.39 -5.01 -3.27
N TYR A 279 -10.28 -3.79 -2.77
CA TYR A 279 -10.57 -2.57 -3.53
C TYR A 279 -9.66 -2.47 -4.77
N ARG A 280 -8.35 -2.69 -4.60
CA ARG A 280 -7.39 -2.68 -5.71
C ARG A 280 -7.68 -3.77 -6.75
N TRP A 281 -7.97 -5.00 -6.33
CA TRP A 281 -8.28 -6.09 -7.27
C TRP A 281 -9.52 -5.83 -8.10
N ASP A 282 -10.56 -5.23 -7.52
CA ASP A 282 -11.77 -4.87 -8.26
C ASP A 282 -11.47 -3.79 -9.32
N ARG A 283 -10.65 -2.79 -8.98
CA ARG A 283 -10.22 -1.71 -9.88
C ARG A 283 -9.32 -2.21 -11.01
N LEU A 284 -8.31 -3.02 -10.68
CA LEU A 284 -7.38 -3.62 -11.64
C LEU A 284 -8.00 -4.76 -12.45
N CYS A 285 -9.25 -5.14 -12.16
CA CYS A 285 -9.94 -6.29 -12.76
C CYS A 285 -9.12 -7.59 -12.62
N MET A 286 -8.44 -7.78 -11.48
CA MET A 286 -7.64 -8.99 -11.25
C MET A 286 -8.53 -10.21 -11.07
N GLU A 287 -8.16 -11.31 -11.74
CA GLU A 287 -8.82 -12.60 -11.67
C GLU A 287 -8.15 -13.49 -10.63
N ALA A 288 -8.53 -13.30 -9.36
CA ALA A 288 -8.09 -14.16 -8.25
C ALA A 288 -9.30 -14.61 -7.41
N PRO A 289 -10.20 -15.47 -7.96
CA PRO A 289 -11.49 -15.77 -7.34
C PRO A 289 -11.34 -16.43 -5.96
N THR A 290 -10.38 -17.34 -5.80
CA THR A 290 -10.12 -18.03 -4.53
C THR A 290 -9.56 -17.07 -3.48
N SER A 291 -8.54 -16.29 -3.82
CA SER A 291 -7.93 -15.28 -2.94
C SER A 291 -8.94 -14.21 -2.52
N ARG A 292 -9.78 -13.75 -3.46
CA ARG A 292 -10.85 -12.78 -3.20
C ARG A 292 -11.91 -13.34 -2.27
N LYS A 293 -12.29 -14.61 -2.43
CA LYS A 293 -13.23 -15.28 -1.52
C LYS A 293 -12.64 -15.33 -0.10
N LEU A 294 -11.41 -15.81 0.03
CA LEU A 294 -10.73 -15.90 1.33
C LEU A 294 -10.60 -14.53 2.01
N ALA A 295 -10.14 -13.50 1.29
CA ALA A 295 -10.00 -12.16 1.85
C ALA A 295 -11.32 -11.61 2.41
N ARG A 296 -12.45 -11.85 1.72
CA ARG A 296 -13.79 -11.45 2.20
C ARG A 296 -14.25 -12.24 3.42
N GLU A 297 -13.98 -13.54 3.46
CA GLU A 297 -14.28 -14.40 4.62
C GLU A 297 -13.51 -13.92 5.85
N LEU A 298 -12.19 -13.72 5.71
CA LEU A 298 -11.33 -13.20 6.77
C LEU A 298 -11.77 -11.82 7.28
N LEU A 299 -12.11 -10.90 6.36
CA LEU A 299 -12.59 -9.57 6.72
C LEU A 299 -13.90 -9.64 7.54
N THR A 300 -14.82 -10.52 7.13
CA THR A 300 -16.10 -10.71 7.82
C THR A 300 -15.89 -11.25 9.23
N GLU A 301 -15.02 -12.25 9.39
CA GLU A 301 -14.71 -12.85 10.69
C GLU A 301 -13.98 -11.87 11.62
N LEU A 302 -13.03 -11.09 11.08
CA LEU A 302 -12.34 -10.04 11.85
C LEU A 302 -13.30 -8.95 12.32
N HIS A 303 -14.20 -8.45 11.46
CA HIS A 303 -15.23 -7.49 11.87
C HIS A 303 -16.18 -8.05 12.93
N ALA A 304 -16.57 -9.32 12.83
CA ALA A 304 -17.38 -9.97 13.85
C ALA A 304 -16.64 -10.04 15.19
N LYS A 305 -15.35 -10.37 15.18
CA LYS A 305 -14.51 -10.41 16.39
C LYS A 305 -14.43 -9.03 17.04
N VAL A 306 -14.11 -7.97 16.29
CA VAL A 306 -14.02 -6.61 16.84
C VAL A 306 -15.36 -6.14 17.42
N SER A 307 -16.48 -6.44 16.75
CA SER A 307 -17.83 -6.11 17.26
C SER A 307 -18.22 -6.85 18.53
N SER A 308 -17.68 -8.05 18.76
CA SER A 308 -17.95 -8.85 19.94
C SER A 308 -17.12 -8.44 21.17
N THR A 309 -16.04 -7.69 20.96
CA THR A 309 -15.12 -7.22 22.01
C THR A 309 -15.47 -5.82 22.55
N ASP A 310 -16.40 -5.08 21.93
CA ASP A 310 -16.88 -3.77 22.41
C ASP A 310 -17.97 -3.94 23.49
N PRO A 311 -17.70 -3.69 24.79
CA PRO A 311 -18.68 -3.88 25.87
C PRO A 311 -19.61 -2.67 26.08
N LEU A 312 -19.62 -1.70 25.16
CA LEU A 312 -20.32 -0.41 25.33
C LEU A 312 -21.61 -0.25 24.51
N ASN A 313 -22.12 -1.31 23.89
CA ASN A 313 -23.43 -1.32 23.21
C ASN A 313 -24.42 -2.30 23.86
N VAL A 314 -24.67 -2.14 25.17
CA VAL A 314 -25.92 -2.54 25.85
C VAL A 314 -26.41 -1.40 26.72
#